data_AF-A0A7R9U029-F1
#
_entry.id   AF-A0A7R9U029-F1
#
_cell.length_a   1.000
_cell.length_b   1.000
_cell.length_c   1.000
_cell.angle_alpha   90.00
_cell.angle_beta   90.00
_cell.angle_gamma   90.00
#
_symmetry.space_group_name_H-M   'P 1'
#
loop_
_entity.id
_entity.type
_entity.pdbx_description
1 polymer ?
#
loop_
_entity_poly.entity_id
_entity_poly.type
_entity_poly.pdbx_seq_one_letter_code
_entity_poly.pdbx_strand_id
1 'polypeptide(L)'
;GSCRRVIQPTGGMVRVVVWTAPRCVSTALEKALAGATPRVDVMHEPLSKHYYFGPQRVSERYAGQPPDTASDATPDGVFERILAAGDGERGAHVVVKDMAYYLDGYDVRAAVRCLRAGDVRHAFLVRSPRATVPSLYKA
;
A
#
# COMPACT_ATOMS: atom_id res chain seq x y z
N GLY A 1 13.40 -2.44 -13.12
CA GLY A 1 12.96 -1.62 -11.98
C GLY A 1 14.16 -1.18 -11.19
N SER A 2 14.45 0.12 -11.19
CA SER A 2 15.58 0.71 -10.50
C SER A 2 15.01 1.65 -9.43
N CYS A 3 14.71 1.10 -8.25
CA CYS A 3 14.30 1.86 -7.05
C CYS A 3 15.46 2.81 -6.67
N ARG A 4 15.44 4.03 -7.22
CA ARG A 4 16.51 5.04 -7.10
C ARG A 4 16.16 5.97 -5.96
N ARG A 5 16.53 5.57 -4.74
CA ARG A 5 16.85 6.38 -3.55
C ARG A 5 16.28 5.68 -2.32
N VAL A 6 17.14 4.90 -1.69
CA VAL A 6 16.87 4.27 -0.40
C VAL A 6 17.25 5.29 0.67
N ILE A 7 16.25 5.93 1.28
CA ILE A 7 16.46 6.81 2.43
C ILE A 7 16.44 5.93 3.68
N GLN A 8 17.51 5.98 4.47
CA GLN A 8 17.57 5.22 5.73
C GLN A 8 16.66 5.87 6.79
N PRO A 9 15.84 5.10 7.52
CA PRO A 9 15.00 5.65 8.58
C PRO A 9 15.84 6.30 9.68
N THR A 10 15.37 7.44 10.20
CA THR A 10 15.87 7.98 11.47
C THR A 10 15.32 7.13 12.62
N GLY A 11 16.14 6.85 13.64
CA GLY A 11 16.00 5.76 14.63
C GLY A 11 14.78 5.77 15.59
N GLY A 12 13.60 6.23 15.19
CA GLY A 12 12.34 6.13 15.94
C GLY A 12 11.07 5.95 15.10
N MET A 13 11.17 6.03 13.77
CA MET A 13 10.03 5.83 12.86
C MET A 13 9.89 4.35 12.49
N VAL A 14 8.65 3.90 12.31
CA VAL A 14 8.35 2.56 11.80
C VAL A 14 7.44 2.70 10.59
N ARG A 15 7.79 2.04 9.49
CA ARG A 15 6.93 1.91 8.32
C ARG A 15 6.45 0.46 8.21
N VAL A 16 5.14 0.26 8.10
CA VAL A 16 4.52 -1.06 7.93
C VAL A 16 3.61 -1.03 6.72
N VAL A 17 3.74 -2.00 5.82
CA VAL A 17 2.70 -2.30 4.84
C VAL A 17 1.89 -3.49 5.32
N VAL A 18 0.59 -3.26 5.51
CA VAL A 18 -0.43 -4.26 5.79
C VAL A 18 -1.03 -4.74 4.48
N TRP A 19 -0.62 -5.93 4.08
CA TRP A 19 -1.17 -6.65 2.93
C TRP A 19 -2.43 -7.38 3.33
N THR A 20 -3.49 -7.23 2.55
CA THR A 20 -4.77 -7.87 2.85
C THR A 20 -5.50 -8.35 1.59
N ALA A 21 -6.55 -9.13 1.81
CA ALA A 21 -7.52 -9.47 0.79
C ALA A 21 -8.83 -8.73 1.09
N PRO A 22 -9.74 -8.57 0.12
CA PRO A 22 -11.04 -8.00 0.38
C PRO A 22 -11.75 -8.70 1.54
N ARG A 23 -12.51 -7.93 2.32
CA ARG A 23 -13.36 -8.42 3.43
C ARG A 23 -12.61 -8.99 4.64
N CYS A 24 -11.30 -8.74 4.74
CA CYS A 24 -10.48 -9.06 5.91
C CYS A 24 -10.51 -7.97 7.01
N VAL A 25 -11.55 -7.14 7.09
CA VAL A 25 -11.70 -6.05 8.09
C VAL A 25 -10.55 -5.02 8.14
N SER A 26 -9.80 -4.89 7.04
CA SER A 26 -8.66 -3.96 6.91
C SER A 26 -9.04 -2.49 7.16
N THR A 27 -10.21 -2.04 6.72
CA THR A 27 -10.68 -0.66 6.96
C THR A 27 -10.97 -0.40 8.43
N ALA A 28 -11.42 -1.41 9.19
CA ALA A 28 -11.65 -1.27 10.63
C ALA A 28 -10.30 -1.17 11.37
N LEU A 29 -9.32 -1.98 10.97
CA LEU A 29 -7.94 -1.90 11.49
C LEU A 29 -7.32 -0.52 11.21
N GLU A 30 -7.42 -0.04 9.97
CA GLU A 30 -6.95 1.30 9.57
C GLU A 30 -7.55 2.40 10.46
N LYS A 31 -8.87 2.40 10.66
CA LYS A 31 -9.54 3.38 11.53
C LYS A 31 -9.08 3.29 12.97
N ALA A 32 -8.88 2.08 13.48
CA ALA A 32 -8.37 1.88 14.84
C ALA A 32 -6.94 2.43 15.00
N LEU A 33 -6.07 2.22 14.00
CA LEU A 33 -4.68 2.70 14.03
C LEU A 33 -4.61 4.23 13.91
N ALA A 34 -5.35 4.82 12.97
CA ALA A 34 -5.43 6.27 12.81
C ALA A 34 -6.00 6.95 14.05
N GLY A 35 -6.95 6.30 14.74
CA GLY A 35 -7.54 6.81 15.99
C GLY A 35 -6.74 6.54 17.25
N ALA A 36 -5.76 5.63 17.24
CA ALA A 36 -5.03 5.23 18.44
C ALA A 36 -4.01 6.28 18.89
N THR A 37 -3.39 7.01 17.95
CA THR A 37 -2.40 8.05 18.25
C THR A 37 -2.23 9.01 17.07
N PRO A 38 -2.04 10.32 17.32
CA PRO A 38 -1.74 11.30 16.27
C PRO A 38 -0.37 11.08 15.60
N ARG A 39 0.44 10.15 16.13
CA ARG A 39 1.75 9.78 15.57
C ARG A 39 1.66 8.72 14.48
N VAL A 40 0.48 8.21 14.13
CA VAL A 40 0.33 7.21 13.06
C VAL A 40 -0.36 7.86 11.87
N ASP A 41 0.35 7.91 10.75
CA ASP A 41 -0.22 8.25 9.45
C ASP A 41 -0.60 6.97 8.71
N VAL A 42 -1.82 6.92 8.18
CA VAL A 42 -2.33 5.75 7.46
C VAL A 42 -2.54 6.08 5.99
N MET A 43 -1.76 5.42 5.13
CA MET A 43 -1.91 5.51 3.67
C MET A 43 -2.93 4.47 3.20
N HIS A 44 -4.08 4.94 2.71
CA HIS A 44 -5.16 4.11 2.20
C HIS A 44 -4.92 3.68 0.75
N GLU A 45 -4.63 2.40 0.55
CA GLU A 45 -4.54 1.71 -0.74
C GLU A 45 -3.79 2.48 -1.85
N PRO A 46 -2.56 2.98 -1.62
CA PRO A 46 -1.86 3.74 -2.64
C PRO A 46 -1.57 2.93 -3.92
N LEU A 47 -1.42 1.61 -3.86
CA LEU A 47 -1.23 0.77 -5.05
C LEU A 47 -2.49 0.61 -5.91
N SER A 48 -3.67 0.91 -5.35
CA SER A 48 -4.93 0.92 -6.12
C SER A 48 -4.87 1.90 -7.30
N LYS A 49 -4.13 3.02 -7.13
CA LYS A 49 -3.98 4.06 -8.15
C LYS A 49 -3.32 3.49 -9.42
N HIS A 50 -2.19 2.80 -9.25
CA HIS A 50 -1.55 2.10 -10.35
C HIS A 50 -2.44 1.02 -10.95
N TYR A 51 -3.06 0.18 -10.10
CA TYR A 51 -3.83 -0.98 -10.52
C TYR A 51 -5.08 -0.65 -11.36
N TYR A 52 -5.76 0.45 -11.02
CA TYR A 52 -7.03 0.85 -11.65
C TYR A 52 -6.91 1.99 -12.65
N PHE A 53 -6.00 2.94 -12.42
CA PHE A 53 -5.98 4.21 -13.14
C PHE A 53 -4.65 4.49 -13.84
N GLY A 54 -3.56 3.84 -13.44
CA GLY A 54 -2.25 4.07 -14.02
C GLY A 54 -2.17 3.75 -15.52
N PRO A 55 -1.11 4.21 -16.19
CA PRO A 55 -0.89 3.94 -17.62
C PRO A 55 -0.69 2.44 -17.91
N GLN A 56 -0.30 1.69 -16.88
CA GLN A 56 -0.07 0.25 -16.89
C GLN A 56 -1.13 -0.50 -16.07
N ARG A 57 -2.34 0.06 -15.92
CA ARG A 57 -3.43 -0.55 -15.14
C ARG A 57 -3.73 -1.98 -15.61
N VAL A 58 -3.96 -2.86 -14.65
CA VAL A 58 -4.30 -4.27 -14.89
C VAL A 58 -5.82 -4.47 -14.94
N SER A 59 -6.56 -3.67 -14.18
CA SER A 59 -8.01 -3.81 -14.07
C SER A 59 -8.76 -3.03 -15.16
N GLU A 60 -9.76 -3.68 -15.74
CA GLU A 60 -10.70 -3.06 -16.68
C GLU A 60 -11.84 -2.30 -15.99
N ARG A 61 -11.93 -2.36 -14.64
CA ARG A 61 -13.05 -1.80 -13.87
C ARG A 61 -13.35 -0.33 -14.20
N TYR A 62 -12.33 0.45 -14.54
CA TYR A 62 -12.45 1.87 -14.92
C TYR A 62 -11.91 2.14 -16.33
N ALA A 63 -11.98 1.16 -17.24
CA ALA A 63 -11.42 1.26 -18.58
C ALA A 63 -11.91 2.48 -19.38
N GLY A 64 -13.15 2.92 -19.15
CA GLY A 64 -13.73 4.12 -19.77
C GLY A 64 -13.14 5.45 -19.31
N GLN A 65 -12.30 5.46 -18.28
CA GLN A 65 -11.60 6.66 -17.82
C GLN A 65 -10.20 6.73 -18.47
N PRO A 66 -9.73 7.93 -18.85
CA PRO A 66 -8.36 8.09 -19.34
C PRO A 66 -7.36 7.69 -18.24
N PRO A 67 -6.21 7.09 -18.60
CA PRO A 67 -5.19 6.76 -17.62
C PRO A 67 -4.65 8.01 -16.93
N ASP A 68 -4.45 7.92 -15.61
CA ASP A 68 -3.70 8.91 -14.85
C ASP A 68 -2.21 8.74 -15.15
N THR A 69 -1.60 9.78 -15.71
CA THR A 69 -0.18 9.79 -16.11
C THR A 69 0.73 10.43 -15.06
N ALA A 70 0.20 10.81 -13.90
CA ALA A 70 1.01 11.27 -12.78
C ALA A 70 2.04 10.21 -12.37
N SER A 71 3.20 10.65 -11.90
CA SER A 71 4.28 9.73 -11.52
C SER A 71 3.86 8.76 -10.40
N ASP A 72 3.03 9.22 -9.46
CA ASP A 72 2.45 8.41 -8.38
C ASP A 72 1.31 7.47 -8.85
N ALA A 73 0.99 7.44 -10.14
CA ALA A 73 0.14 6.43 -10.77
C ALA A 73 0.95 5.26 -11.38
N THR A 74 2.29 5.31 -11.29
CA THR A 74 3.18 4.21 -11.65
C THR A 74 3.59 3.41 -10.41
N PRO A 75 3.94 2.11 -10.52
CA PRO A 75 4.35 1.32 -9.36
C PRO A 75 5.55 1.93 -8.63
N ASP A 76 6.56 2.35 -9.40
CA ASP A 76 7.80 2.90 -8.85
C ASP A 76 7.52 4.23 -8.12
N GLY A 77 6.67 5.10 -8.69
CA GLY A 77 6.26 6.34 -8.02
C GLY A 77 5.40 6.13 -6.78
N VAL A 78 4.54 5.09 -6.75
CA VAL A 78 3.81 4.71 -5.53
C VAL A 78 4.79 4.27 -4.44
N PHE A 79 5.79 3.44 -4.76
CA PHE A 79 6.79 3.01 -3.78
C PHE A 79 7.66 4.17 -3.30
N GLU A 80 8.09 5.07 -4.18
CA GLU A 80 8.80 6.29 -3.80
C GLU A 80 7.98 7.13 -2.81
N ARG A 81 6.67 7.29 -3.05
CA ARG A 81 5.77 7.98 -2.12
C ARG A 81 5.68 7.28 -0.76
N ILE A 82 5.60 5.95 -0.73
CA ILE A 82 5.61 5.17 0.52
C ILE A 82 6.93 5.35 1.28
N LEU A 83 8.06 5.35 0.57
CA LEU A 83 9.39 5.46 1.15
C LEU A 83 9.69 6.88 1.67
N ALA A 84 9.12 7.91 1.03
CA ALA A 84 9.23 9.30 1.47
C ALA A 84 8.25 9.67 2.59
N ALA A 85 7.20 8.87 2.83
CA ALA A 85 6.21 9.15 3.86
C ALA A 85 6.85 9.13 5.27
N GLY A 86 6.52 10.11 6.11
CA GLY A 86 7.09 10.24 7.46
C GLY A 86 8.46 10.94 7.53
N ASP A 87 9.02 11.36 6.39
CA ASP A 87 10.22 12.20 6.36
C ASP A 87 9.83 13.68 6.58
N GLY A 88 10.21 14.28 7.71
CA GLY A 88 10.03 15.71 7.99
C GLY A 88 9.35 16.04 9.31
N GLU A 89 8.52 15.13 9.82
CA GLU A 89 7.90 15.24 11.15
C GLU A 89 8.54 14.20 12.07
N ARG A 90 9.30 14.64 13.09
CA ARG A 90 9.94 13.70 14.03
C ARG A 90 8.89 12.77 14.67
N GLY A 91 8.91 11.50 14.29
CA GLY A 91 8.21 10.42 14.99
C GLY A 91 6.76 10.17 14.54
N ALA A 92 6.46 10.32 13.25
CA ALA A 92 5.26 9.74 12.64
C ALA A 92 5.57 8.32 12.13
N HIS A 93 4.88 7.31 12.67
CA HIS A 93 4.86 5.96 12.11
C HIS A 93 3.94 5.95 10.89
N VAL A 94 4.33 5.23 9.84
CA VAL A 94 3.51 5.10 8.63
C VAL A 94 2.96 3.70 8.56
N VAL A 95 1.64 3.60 8.39
CA VAL A 95 0.97 2.35 8.08
C VAL A 95 0.37 2.47 6.69
N VAL A 96 0.84 1.66 5.76
CA VAL A 96 0.25 1.51 4.44
C VAL A 96 -0.69 0.33 4.50
N LYS A 97 -1.94 0.51 4.06
CA LYS A 97 -2.87 -0.61 3.89
C LYS A 97 -3.12 -0.79 2.41
N ASP A 98 -2.83 -1.97 1.87
CA ASP A 98 -3.05 -2.29 0.47
C ASP A 98 -3.66 -3.68 0.30
N MET A 99 -4.42 -3.85 -0.78
CA MET A 99 -4.81 -5.17 -1.22
C MET A 99 -3.61 -5.85 -1.89
N ALA A 100 -3.32 -7.09 -1.49
CA ALA A 100 -2.16 -7.82 -2.02
C ALA A 100 -2.22 -8.01 -3.54
N TYR A 101 -3.44 -8.12 -4.11
CA TYR A 101 -3.63 -8.28 -5.55
C TYR A 101 -3.37 -7.01 -6.36
N TYR A 102 -3.18 -5.83 -5.73
CA TYR A 102 -2.76 -4.63 -6.47
C TYR A 102 -1.33 -4.71 -6.99
N LEU A 103 -0.54 -5.69 -6.54
CA LEU A 103 0.76 -6.02 -7.11
C LEU A 103 0.67 -6.89 -8.37
N ASP A 104 -0.52 -7.30 -8.80
CA ASP A 104 -0.67 -8.04 -10.05
C ASP A 104 -0.16 -7.18 -11.23
N GLY A 105 0.43 -7.83 -12.23
CA GLY A 105 1.14 -7.15 -13.32
C GLY A 105 2.50 -6.53 -12.94
N TYR A 106 2.95 -6.64 -11.68
CA TYR A 106 4.26 -6.14 -11.23
C TYR A 106 5.22 -7.27 -10.81
N ASP A 107 6.53 -7.00 -10.88
CA ASP A 107 7.54 -7.90 -10.28
C ASP A 107 7.48 -7.79 -8.75
N VAL A 108 6.70 -8.67 -8.13
CA VAL A 108 6.55 -8.77 -6.67
C VAL A 108 7.89 -8.88 -5.95
N ARG A 109 8.90 -9.56 -6.54
CA ARG A 109 10.22 -9.67 -5.92
C ARG A 109 10.94 -8.32 -5.93
N ALA A 110 10.79 -7.54 -7.00
CA ALA A 110 11.30 -6.17 -7.05
C ALA A 110 10.62 -5.27 -6.03
N ALA A 111 9.29 -5.36 -5.88
CA ALA A 111 8.53 -4.60 -4.88
C ALA A 111 9.04 -4.88 -3.47
N VAL A 112 9.13 -6.17 -3.11
CA VAL A 112 9.61 -6.59 -1.79
C VAL A 112 11.05 -6.15 -1.56
N ARG A 113 11.93 -6.22 -2.58
CA ARG A 113 13.31 -5.70 -2.46
C ARG A 113 13.35 -4.20 -2.21
N CYS A 114 12.58 -3.40 -2.95
CA CYS A 114 12.54 -1.94 -2.80
C CYS A 114 12.02 -1.54 -1.41
N LEU A 115 10.92 -2.14 -0.95
CA LEU A 115 10.35 -1.91 0.38
C LEU A 115 11.31 -2.33 1.49
N ARG A 116 11.96 -3.50 1.37
CA ARG A 116 12.97 -3.95 2.34
C ARG A 116 14.19 -3.03 2.41
N ALA A 117 14.63 -2.51 1.28
CA ALA A 117 15.75 -1.58 1.25
C ALA A 117 15.44 -0.31 2.05
N GLY A 118 14.18 0.16 2.01
CA GLY A 118 13.70 1.28 2.82
C GLY A 118 13.25 0.94 4.25
N ASP A 119 13.65 -0.22 4.78
CA ASP A 119 13.29 -0.72 6.12
C ASP A 119 11.77 -0.77 6.39
N VAL A 120 10.99 -1.09 5.35
CA VAL A 120 9.55 -1.27 5.47
C VAL A 120 9.26 -2.68 5.97
N ARG A 121 8.47 -2.78 7.05
CA ARG A 121 7.98 -4.05 7.59
C ARG A 121 6.73 -4.49 6.85
N HIS A 122 6.54 -5.80 6.75
CA HIS A 122 5.38 -6.39 6.11
C HIS A 122 4.50 -7.05 7.17
N ALA A 123 3.20 -6.78 7.15
CA ALA A 123 2.20 -7.47 7.94
C ALA A 123 1.13 -8.02 6.99
N PHE A 124 0.55 -9.19 7.32
CA PHE A 124 -0.50 -9.82 6.52
C PHE A 124 -1.77 -9.93 7.36
N LEU A 125 -2.82 -9.23 6.94
CA LEU A 125 -4.13 -9.34 7.58
C LEU A 125 -4.96 -10.41 6.87
N VAL A 126 -4.99 -11.59 7.48
CA VAL A 126 -5.69 -12.78 6.99
C VAL A 126 -6.94 -13.04 7.81
N ARG A 127 -8.03 -13.38 7.13
CA ARG A 127 -9.29 -13.80 7.74
C ARG A 127 -9.75 -15.10 7.10
N SER A 128 -10.43 -15.95 7.88
CA SER A 128 -10.95 -17.23 7.39
C SER A 128 -11.78 -17.05 6.11
N PRO A 129 -11.50 -17.85 5.05
CA PRO A 129 -12.29 -17.84 3.81
C PRO A 129 -13.78 -18.07 4.03
N ARG A 130 -14.14 -18.86 5.05
CA ARG A 130 -15.55 -19.09 5.44
C ARG A 130 -16.28 -17.80 5.79
N ALA A 131 -15.57 -16.79 6.27
CA ALA A 131 -16.13 -15.49 6.61
C ALA A 131 -15.97 -14.45 5.48
N THR A 132 -14.87 -14.50 4.71
CA THR A 132 -14.59 -13.49 3.66
C THR A 132 -15.37 -13.74 2.38
N VAL A 133 -15.47 -15.01 1.92
CA VAL A 133 -16.11 -15.34 0.63
C VAL A 133 -17.60 -14.99 0.59
N PRO A 134 -18.43 -15.39 1.57
CA PRO A 134 -19.84 -15.00 1.56
C PRO A 134 -20.03 -13.48 1.68
N SER A 135 -19.14 -12.80 2.40
CA SER A 135 -19.20 -11.34 2.50
C SER A 135 -18.80 -10.64 1.20
N LEU A 136 -17.95 -11.25 0.37
CA LEU A 136 -17.53 -10.69 -0.91
C LEU A 136 -18.62 -10.90 -1.95
N TYR A 137 -19.23 -12.09 -1.99
CA TYR A 137 -20.29 -12.42 -2.94
C TYR A 137 -21.55 -11.56 -2.77
N LYS A 138 -21.85 -11.14 -1.54
CA LYS A 138 -23.01 -10.29 -1.24
C LYS A 138 -22.80 -8.80 -1.51
N ALA A 139 -21.57 -8.38 -1.83
CA ALA A 139 -21.16 -6.98 -1.90
C ALA A 139 -21.39 -6.35 -3.28
#